data_AF-A0A2P2D0U0-F1
#
_entry.id   AF-A0A2P2D0U0-F1
#
_cell.length_a   1.000
_cell.length_b   1.000
_cell.length_c   1.000
_cell.angle_alpha   90.00
_cell.angle_beta   90.00
_cell.angle_gamma   90.00
#
_symmetry.space_group_name_H-M   'P 1'
#
loop_
_entity.id
_entity.type
_entity.pdbx_description
1 polymer ?
#
loop_
_entity_poly.entity_id
_entity_poly.type
_entity_poly.pdbx_seq_one_letter_code
_entity_poly.pdbx_strand_id
1 'polypeptide(L)'
;MDFDQVYEYYKKGNYDTLVKVSRSGLRSGELDYKILLLYVASESSLEEIDKTLLSIYSRSKEQPSIFYNSVFLFLERALVLESYESGARWGKIFLNKGESSVRYSEGVYTYACILYSSQEYEAASSVLAKLKSVPADSKLGKRIRILEIGLEKKKEEK
;
A
#
# COMPACT_ATOMS: atom_id res chain seq x y z
N MET A 1 13.94 -19.13 -8.14
CA MET A 1 12.50 -19.37 -7.89
C MET A 1 11.77 -19.01 -9.16
N ASP A 2 10.84 -19.84 -9.62
CA ASP A 2 10.16 -19.66 -10.90
C ASP A 2 8.78 -18.99 -10.71
N PHE A 3 8.51 -17.95 -11.50
CA PHE A 3 7.26 -17.20 -11.46
C PHE A 3 6.07 -18.06 -11.91
N ASP A 4 6.24 -18.90 -12.93
CA ASP A 4 5.14 -19.68 -13.50
C ASP A 4 4.56 -20.65 -12.48
N GLN A 5 5.43 -21.30 -11.69
CA GLN A 5 5.01 -22.16 -10.59
C GLN A 5 4.24 -21.40 -9.49
N VAL A 6 4.75 -20.22 -9.08
CA VAL A 6 4.08 -19.36 -8.07
C VAL A 6 2.70 -18.92 -8.58
N TYR A 7 2.61 -18.57 -9.86
CA TYR A 7 1.37 -18.15 -10.49
C TYR A 7 0.35 -19.29 -10.59
N GLU A 8 0.79 -20.53 -10.84
CA GLU A 8 -0.09 -21.71 -10.77
C GLU A 8 -0.69 -21.91 -9.38
N TYR A 9 0.10 -21.74 -8.31
CA TYR A 9 -0.43 -21.79 -6.94
C TYR A 9 -1.47 -20.70 -6.70
N TYR A 10 -1.22 -19.49 -7.19
CA TYR A 10 -2.15 -18.37 -7.07
C TYR A 10 -3.49 -18.68 -7.76
N LYS A 11 -3.46 -19.14 -9.02
CA LYS A 11 -4.66 -19.47 -9.79
C LYS A 11 -5.50 -20.58 -9.16
N LYS A 12 -4.86 -21.54 -8.50
CA LYS A 12 -5.53 -22.67 -7.84
C LYS A 12 -6.02 -22.34 -6.42
N GLY A 13 -5.79 -21.11 -5.93
CA GLY A 13 -6.13 -20.73 -4.55
C GLY A 13 -5.24 -21.37 -3.49
N ASN A 14 -4.09 -21.93 -3.88
CA ASN A 14 -3.14 -22.59 -2.97
C ASN A 14 -2.24 -21.56 -2.27
N TYR A 15 -2.85 -20.58 -1.59
CA TYR A 15 -2.16 -19.42 -1.03
C TYR A 15 -1.13 -19.78 0.05
N ASP A 16 -1.42 -20.76 0.90
CA ASP A 16 -0.45 -21.22 1.92
C ASP A 16 0.84 -21.77 1.27
N THR A 17 0.68 -22.52 0.18
CA THR A 17 1.83 -23.05 -0.57
C THR A 17 2.58 -21.91 -1.24
N LEU A 18 1.87 -20.99 -1.90
CA LEU A 18 2.45 -19.80 -2.52
C LEU A 18 3.30 -19.01 -1.52
N VAL A 19 2.71 -18.67 -0.38
CA VAL A 19 3.36 -17.91 0.69
C VAL A 19 4.62 -18.63 1.16
N LYS A 20 4.51 -19.92 1.47
CA LYS A 20 5.64 -20.73 1.94
C LYS A 20 6.79 -20.75 0.94
N VAL A 21 6.51 -20.98 -0.34
CA VAL A 21 7.56 -21.04 -1.36
C VAL A 21 8.14 -19.67 -1.62
N SER A 22 7.33 -18.61 -1.67
CA SER A 22 7.80 -17.24 -1.97
C SER A 22 8.70 -16.63 -0.91
N ARG A 23 8.48 -16.90 0.39
CA ARG A 23 9.23 -16.25 1.49
C ARG A 23 10.75 -16.40 1.38
N SER A 24 11.25 -17.57 0.99
CA SER A 24 12.69 -17.82 0.90
C SER A 24 13.33 -17.01 -0.24
N GLY A 25 12.66 -16.92 -1.39
CA GLY A 25 13.12 -16.17 -2.55
C GLY A 25 13.09 -14.67 -2.35
N LEU A 26 12.02 -14.14 -1.77
CA LEU A 26 11.90 -12.69 -1.49
C LEU A 26 12.93 -12.19 -0.48
N ARG A 27 13.40 -13.08 0.40
CA ARG A 27 14.50 -12.79 1.33
C ARG A 27 15.89 -12.93 0.68
N SER A 28 16.01 -13.57 -0.47
CA SER A 28 17.26 -13.70 -1.25
C SER A 28 17.55 -12.47 -2.12
N GLY A 29 18.77 -12.34 -2.63
CA GLY A 29 19.23 -11.14 -3.37
C GLY A 29 18.59 -10.92 -4.75
N GLU A 30 18.18 -11.98 -5.43
CA GLU A 30 17.48 -11.89 -6.72
C GLU A 30 15.97 -11.78 -6.50
N LEU A 31 15.46 -10.56 -6.60
CA LEU A 31 14.06 -10.25 -6.32
C LEU A 31 13.21 -10.23 -7.61
N ASP A 32 12.27 -11.16 -7.71
CA ASP A 32 11.17 -11.07 -8.68
C ASP A 32 9.98 -10.31 -8.06
N TYR A 33 9.72 -9.10 -8.56
CA TYR A 33 8.64 -8.25 -8.05
C TYR A 33 7.24 -8.75 -8.40
N LYS A 34 7.08 -9.61 -9.42
CA LYS A 34 5.77 -10.24 -9.69
C LYS A 34 5.46 -11.26 -8.61
N ILE A 35 6.47 -12.02 -8.17
CA ILE A 35 6.34 -12.93 -7.03
C ILE A 35 6.04 -12.14 -5.75
N LEU A 36 6.70 -11.00 -5.54
CA LEU A 36 6.39 -10.11 -4.40
C LEU A 36 4.92 -9.69 -4.41
N LEU A 37 4.40 -9.26 -5.57
CA LEU A 37 3.00 -8.82 -5.69
C LEU A 37 2.03 -9.96 -5.33
N LEU A 38 2.25 -11.17 -5.84
CA LEU A 38 1.44 -12.34 -5.53
C LEU A 38 1.56 -12.75 -4.05
N TYR A 39 2.76 -12.66 -3.49
CA TYR A 39 2.99 -12.90 -2.06
C TYR A 39 2.20 -11.91 -1.20
N VAL A 40 2.31 -10.60 -1.46
CA VAL A 40 1.56 -9.58 -0.70
C VAL A 40 0.05 -9.76 -0.84
N ALA A 41 -0.44 -10.20 -2.01
CA ALA A 41 -1.85 -10.50 -2.22
C ALA A 41 -2.34 -11.75 -1.45
N SER A 42 -1.44 -12.68 -1.11
CA SER A 42 -1.80 -14.01 -0.58
C SER A 42 -1.44 -14.20 0.89
N GLU A 43 -0.38 -13.56 1.39
CA GLU A 43 0.04 -13.63 2.79
C GLU A 43 -1.05 -13.06 3.70
N SER A 44 -1.40 -13.75 4.78
CA SER A 44 -2.45 -13.31 5.70
C SER A 44 -1.91 -12.41 6.81
N SER A 45 -0.65 -12.59 7.20
CA SER A 45 0.00 -11.79 8.23
C SER A 45 0.50 -10.46 7.67
N LEU A 46 -0.15 -9.36 8.08
CA LEU A 46 0.29 -8.01 7.73
C LEU A 46 1.72 -7.74 8.24
N GLU A 47 2.08 -8.27 9.41
CA GLU A 47 3.42 -8.13 9.99
C GLU A 47 4.50 -8.80 9.12
N GLU A 48 4.22 -9.99 8.57
CA GLU A 48 5.19 -10.67 7.68
C GLU A 48 5.32 -9.96 6.33
N ILE A 49 4.26 -9.31 5.84
CA ILE A 49 4.33 -8.45 4.66
C ILE A 49 5.21 -7.24 4.96
N ASP A 50 4.98 -6.55 6.07
CA ASP A 50 5.74 -5.37 6.48
C ASP A 50 7.24 -5.68 6.60
N LYS A 51 7.60 -6.75 7.32
CA LYS A 51 9.00 -7.22 7.42
C LYS A 51 9.62 -7.50 6.06
N THR A 52 8.86 -8.10 5.14
CA THR A 52 9.34 -8.44 3.80
C THR A 52 9.58 -7.18 2.97
N LEU A 53 8.62 -6.25 2.94
CA LEU A 53 8.76 -4.98 2.24
C LEU A 53 9.91 -4.14 2.82
N LEU A 54 10.08 -4.12 4.15
CA LEU A 54 11.17 -3.41 4.82
C LEU A 54 12.53 -4.03 4.48
N SER A 55 12.62 -5.36 4.46
CA SER A 55 13.85 -6.08 4.07
C SER A 55 14.25 -5.80 2.64
N ILE A 56 13.29 -5.69 1.72
CA ILE A 56 13.54 -5.36 0.32
C ILE A 56 13.97 -3.89 0.18
N TYR A 57 13.21 -2.98 0.80
CA TYR A 57 13.47 -1.53 0.74
C TYR A 57 14.74 -1.10 1.49
N SER A 58 15.27 -1.91 2.40
CA SER A 58 16.55 -1.64 3.05
C SER A 58 17.76 -1.94 2.15
N ARG A 59 17.61 -2.86 1.19
CA ARG A 59 18.68 -3.22 0.22
C ARG A 59 18.87 -2.15 -0.84
N SER A 60 17.78 -1.52 -1.28
CA SER A 60 17.79 -0.37 -2.19
C SER A 60 16.63 0.55 -1.86
N LYS A 61 16.89 1.85 -1.76
CA LYS A 61 15.85 2.88 -1.59
C LYS A 61 15.15 3.24 -2.89
N GLU A 62 15.78 2.92 -4.01
CA GLU A 62 15.19 3.06 -5.34
C GLU A 62 14.59 1.72 -5.75
N GLN A 63 13.27 1.72 -5.96
CA GLN A 63 12.47 0.54 -6.27
C GLN A 63 11.66 0.78 -7.55
N PRO A 64 11.39 -0.25 -8.35
CA PRO A 64 10.57 -0.11 -9.55
C PRO A 64 9.09 0.11 -9.21
N SER A 65 8.31 0.64 -10.16
CA SER A 65 6.86 0.88 -10.01
C SER A 65 6.07 -0.32 -9.44
N ILE A 66 6.41 -1.55 -9.89
CA ILE A 66 5.76 -2.79 -9.43
C ILE A 66 5.95 -3.06 -7.92
N PHE A 67 7.05 -2.60 -7.33
CA PHE A 67 7.23 -2.66 -5.88
C PHE A 67 6.16 -1.82 -5.18
N TYR A 68 5.92 -0.60 -5.66
CA TYR A 68 4.92 0.29 -5.08
C TYR A 68 3.51 -0.22 -5.29
N ASN A 69 3.22 -0.98 -6.35
CA ASN A 69 1.93 -1.68 -6.45
C ASN A 69 1.72 -2.68 -5.30
N SER A 70 2.78 -3.33 -4.81
CA SER A 70 2.72 -4.19 -3.63
C SER A 70 2.54 -3.37 -2.35
N VAL A 71 3.21 -2.21 -2.24
CA VAL A 71 3.00 -1.27 -1.13
C VAL A 71 1.56 -0.76 -1.10
N PHE A 72 0.94 -0.48 -2.24
CA PHE A 72 -0.47 -0.10 -2.32
C PHE A 72 -1.39 -1.16 -1.70
N LEU A 73 -1.21 -2.45 -2.05
CA LEU A 73 -1.97 -3.54 -1.45
C LEU A 73 -1.76 -3.64 0.07
N PHE A 74 -0.54 -3.36 0.53
CA PHE A 74 -0.23 -3.27 1.96
C PHE A 74 -1.01 -2.13 2.62
N LEU A 75 -1.08 -0.95 2.02
CA LEU A 75 -1.81 0.20 2.56
C LEU A 75 -3.30 -0.07 2.71
N GLU A 76 -3.92 -0.71 1.70
CA GLU A 76 -5.35 -1.08 1.79
C GLU A 76 -5.60 -2.00 2.99
N ARG A 77 -4.74 -2.99 3.19
CA ARG A 77 -4.85 -3.91 4.33
C ARG A 77 -4.54 -3.24 5.67
N ALA A 78 -3.53 -2.36 5.71
CA ALA A 78 -3.19 -1.62 6.91
C ALA A 78 -4.34 -0.71 7.37
N LEU A 79 -5.07 -0.10 6.44
CA LEU A 79 -6.28 0.67 6.76
C LEU A 79 -7.38 -0.22 7.35
N VAL A 80 -7.68 -1.35 6.72
CA VAL A 80 -8.75 -2.27 7.16
C VAL A 80 -8.46 -2.90 8.52
N LEU A 81 -7.19 -3.23 8.78
CA LEU A 81 -6.74 -3.86 10.02
C LEU A 81 -6.32 -2.84 11.09
N GLU A 82 -6.57 -1.55 10.85
CA GLU A 82 -6.23 -0.45 11.76
C GLU A 82 -4.74 -0.42 12.18
N SER A 83 -3.86 -0.92 11.31
CA SER A 83 -2.41 -0.94 11.53
C SER A 83 -1.80 0.41 11.15
N TYR A 84 -2.18 1.46 11.89
CA TYR A 84 -1.92 2.84 11.50
C TYR A 84 -0.43 3.20 11.50
N GLU A 85 0.37 2.70 12.43
CA GLU A 85 1.80 3.00 12.49
C GLU A 85 2.54 2.51 11.23
N SER A 86 2.35 1.24 10.89
CA SER A 86 2.95 0.63 9.69
C SER A 86 2.36 1.20 8.41
N GLY A 87 1.05 1.44 8.40
CA GLY A 87 0.35 2.12 7.31
C GLY A 87 0.87 3.53 7.06
N ALA A 88 1.12 4.32 8.11
CA ALA A 88 1.64 5.68 8.00
C ALA A 88 3.08 5.70 7.49
N ARG A 89 3.93 4.78 7.97
CA ARG A 89 5.31 4.62 7.48
C ARG A 89 5.33 4.31 5.98
N TRP A 90 4.58 3.30 5.53
CA TRP A 90 4.52 2.94 4.12
C TRP A 90 3.81 3.99 3.28
N GLY A 91 2.80 4.67 3.82
CA GLY A 91 2.08 5.73 3.13
C GLY A 91 2.98 6.92 2.83
N LYS A 92 3.84 7.30 3.78
CA LYS A 92 4.86 8.34 3.58
C LYS A 92 5.89 7.93 2.51
N ILE A 93 6.35 6.68 2.52
CA ILE A 93 7.27 6.16 1.49
C ILE A 93 6.60 6.18 0.11
N PHE A 94 5.36 5.66 0.03
CA PHE A 94 4.59 5.60 -1.21
C PHE A 94 4.31 6.98 -1.78
N LEU A 95 3.94 7.95 -0.94
CA LEU A 95 3.72 9.32 -1.37
C LEU A 95 4.98 9.97 -1.98
N ASN A 96 6.16 9.66 -1.45
CA ASN A 96 7.41 10.30 -1.88
C ASN A 96 8.09 9.59 -3.07
N LYS A 97 7.81 8.31 -3.28
CA LYS A 97 8.55 7.46 -4.23
C LYS A 97 7.68 6.65 -5.18
N GLY A 98 6.39 6.54 -4.90
CA GLY A 98 5.43 5.71 -5.63
C GLY A 98 4.74 6.39 -6.81
N GLU A 99 5.16 7.59 -7.22
CA GLU A 99 4.49 8.37 -8.29
C GLU A 99 4.40 7.62 -9.63
N SER A 100 5.35 6.72 -9.91
CA SER A 100 5.32 5.85 -11.09
C SER A 100 4.33 4.68 -11.00
N SER A 101 3.66 4.48 -9.86
CA SER A 101 2.63 3.45 -9.70
C SER A 101 1.34 3.83 -10.41
N VAL A 102 0.76 2.89 -11.13
CA VAL A 102 -0.59 3.04 -11.71
C VAL A 102 -1.70 3.18 -10.65
N ARG A 103 -1.37 2.95 -9.37
CA ARG A 103 -2.25 3.11 -8.20
C ARG A 103 -1.88 4.33 -7.36
N TYR A 104 -1.09 5.26 -7.89
CA TYR A 104 -0.56 6.36 -7.09
C TYR A 104 -1.67 7.18 -6.43
N SER A 105 -2.67 7.62 -7.20
CA SER A 105 -3.77 8.43 -6.66
C SER A 105 -4.59 7.67 -5.60
N GLU A 106 -4.92 6.40 -5.83
CA GLU A 106 -5.62 5.56 -4.87
C GLU A 106 -4.78 5.28 -3.62
N GLY A 107 -3.48 5.06 -3.76
CA GLY A 107 -2.58 4.82 -2.64
C GLY A 107 -2.37 6.06 -1.78
N VAL A 108 -2.23 7.24 -2.38
CA VAL A 108 -2.17 8.51 -1.65
C VAL A 108 -3.49 8.79 -0.93
N TYR A 109 -4.64 8.50 -1.56
CA TYR A 109 -5.94 8.60 -0.90
C TYR A 109 -6.03 7.64 0.29
N THR A 110 -5.59 6.39 0.13
CA THR A 110 -5.58 5.37 1.20
C THR A 110 -4.69 5.82 2.36
N TYR A 111 -3.53 6.42 2.07
CA TYR A 111 -2.68 7.01 3.10
C TYR A 111 -3.38 8.15 3.85
N ALA A 112 -4.10 9.03 3.16
CA ALA A 112 -4.89 10.07 3.82
C ALA A 112 -5.98 9.47 4.72
N CYS A 113 -6.64 8.38 4.31
CA CYS A 113 -7.60 7.67 5.17
C CYS A 113 -6.94 7.08 6.42
N ILE A 114 -5.72 6.54 6.31
CA ILE A 114 -4.95 6.02 7.44
C ILE A 114 -4.68 7.15 8.45
N LEU A 115 -4.16 8.29 7.98
CA LEU A 115 -3.89 9.47 8.82
C LEU A 115 -5.16 10.02 9.47
N TYR A 116 -6.27 10.07 8.72
CA TYR A 116 -7.55 10.49 9.27
C TYR A 116 -8.01 9.57 10.39
N SER A 117 -7.91 8.25 10.18
CA SER A 117 -8.35 7.23 11.14
C SER A 117 -7.46 7.20 12.39
N SER A 118 -6.17 7.55 12.27
CA SER A 118 -5.25 7.76 13.38
C SER A 118 -5.34 9.15 14.02
N GLN A 119 -6.34 9.96 13.65
CA GLN A 119 -6.59 11.31 14.16
C GLN A 119 -5.51 12.35 13.81
N GLU A 120 -4.65 12.06 12.83
CA GLU A 120 -3.68 13.00 12.26
C GLU A 120 -4.32 13.87 11.17
N TYR A 121 -5.37 14.61 11.52
CA TYR A 121 -6.24 15.33 10.57
C TYR A 121 -5.49 16.37 9.71
N GLU A 122 -4.54 17.11 10.29
CA GLU A 122 -3.75 18.11 9.55
C GLU A 122 -2.84 17.47 8.50
N ALA A 123 -2.23 16.33 8.84
CA ALA A 123 -1.43 15.55 7.92
C ALA A 123 -2.31 14.95 6.81
N ALA A 124 -3.47 14.39 7.16
CA ALA A 124 -4.43 13.84 6.20
C ALA A 124 -4.87 14.90 5.18
N SER A 125 -5.21 16.11 5.64
CA SER A 125 -5.56 17.25 4.79
C SER A 125 -4.41 17.65 3.85
N SER A 126 -3.18 17.71 4.37
CA SER A 126 -1.99 18.03 3.58
C SER A 126 -1.71 16.98 2.50
N VAL A 127 -1.95 15.70 2.79
CA VAL A 127 -1.81 14.61 1.82
C VAL A 127 -2.89 14.68 0.74
N LEU A 128 -4.16 14.92 1.11
CA LEU A 128 -5.26 15.07 0.15
C LEU A 128 -5.05 16.23 -0.82
N ALA A 129 -4.45 17.33 -0.35
CA ALA A 129 -4.15 18.48 -1.20
C ALA A 129 -3.23 18.14 -2.40
N LYS A 130 -2.53 17.00 -2.36
CA LYS A 130 -1.71 16.51 -3.49
C LYS A 130 -2.53 15.79 -4.57
N LEU A 131 -3.81 15.52 -4.34
CA LEU A 131 -4.73 14.84 -5.27
C LEU A 131 -5.65 15.79 -6.03
N LYS A 132 -5.35 17.10 -6.05
CA LYS A 132 -6.19 18.13 -6.71
C LYS A 132 -6.38 17.94 -8.22
N SER A 133 -5.52 17.16 -8.89
CA SER A 133 -5.65 16.83 -10.31
C SER A 133 -6.64 15.71 -10.60
N VAL A 134 -7.13 14.99 -9.57
CA VAL A 134 -8.11 13.93 -9.74
C VAL A 134 -9.47 14.54 -10.10
N PRO A 135 -10.12 14.15 -11.22
CA PRO A 135 -11.42 14.69 -11.60
C PRO A 135 -12.48 14.45 -10.52
N ALA A 136 -13.19 15.51 -10.12
CA ALA A 136 -14.14 15.46 -9.01
C ALA A 136 -15.35 14.54 -9.26
N ASP A 137 -15.72 14.33 -10.52
CA ASP A 137 -16.81 13.45 -10.97
C ASP A 137 -16.42 11.97 -11.03
N SER A 138 -15.11 11.67 -11.00
CA SER A 138 -14.60 10.30 -10.94
C SER A 138 -14.98 9.59 -9.63
N LYS A 139 -14.90 8.26 -9.64
CA LYS A 139 -15.14 7.45 -8.42
C LYS A 139 -14.20 7.84 -7.27
N LEU A 140 -12.93 8.14 -7.58
CA LEU A 140 -11.96 8.58 -6.59
C LEU A 140 -12.23 10.02 -6.13
N GLY A 141 -12.55 10.94 -7.05
CA GLY A 141 -12.92 12.32 -6.73
C GLY A 141 -14.08 12.41 -5.74
N LYS A 142 -15.12 11.60 -5.93
CA LYS A 142 -16.25 11.49 -4.98
C LYS A 142 -15.81 11.04 -3.58
N ARG A 143 -14.86 10.10 -3.49
CA ARG A 143 -14.32 9.60 -2.23
C ARG A 143 -13.44 10.65 -1.53
N ILE A 144 -12.61 11.36 -2.28
CA ILE A 144 -11.81 12.48 -1.78
C ILE A 144 -12.73 13.52 -1.12
N ARG A 145 -13.80 13.93 -1.82
CA ARG A 145 -14.78 14.90 -1.29
C ARG A 145 -15.43 14.46 0.02
N ILE A 146 -15.74 13.17 0.17
CA ILE A 146 -16.30 12.64 1.43
C ILE A 146 -15.30 12.82 2.58
N LEU A 147 -14.01 12.52 2.34
CA LEU A 147 -12.97 12.67 3.36
C LEU A 147 -12.71 14.14 3.69
N GLU A 148 -12.74 15.04 2.70
CA GLU A 148 -12.62 16.49 2.90
C GLU A 148 -13.72 17.02 3.83
N ILE A 149 -14.98 16.65 3.60
CA ILE A 149 -16.10 17.03 4.48
C ILE A 149 -15.89 16.49 5.91
N GLY A 150 -15.34 15.28 6.05
CA GLY A 150 -14.99 14.71 7.35
C GLY A 150 -13.92 15.54 8.08
N LEU A 151 -12.90 15.99 7.37
CA LEU A 151 -11.83 16.84 7.89
C LEU A 151 -12.31 18.24 8.29
N GLU A 152 -13.19 18.84 7.51
CA GLU A 152 -13.80 20.15 7.82
C GLU A 152 -14.55 20.11 9.14
N LYS A 153 -15.40 19.08 9.35
CA LYS A 153 -16.12 18.87 10.61
C LYS A 153 -15.17 18.74 11.81
N LYS A 154 -14.07 18.01 11.65
CA LYS A 154 -13.07 17.84 12.71
C LYS A 154 -12.28 19.11 13.04
N LYS A 155 -12.24 20.07 12.11
CA LYS A 155 -11.66 21.39 12.35
C LYS A 155 -12.59 22.31 13.14
N GLU A 156 -13.90 22.20 12.93
CA GLU A 156 -14.93 22.98 13.65
C GLU A 156 -15.16 22.48 15.09
N GLU A 157 -14.82 21.22 15.38
CA GLU A 157 -14.89 20.62 16.72
C GLU A 157 -13.71 21.02 17.66
N LYS A 158 -12.69 21.72 17.14
CA LYS A 158 -11.53 22.21 17.91
C LYS A 158 -11.64 23.69 18.21
#